data_AF-A0A2G9M0Y5-F1
#
_entry.id   AF-A0A2G9M0Y5-F1
#
_cell.length_a   1.000
_cell.length_b   1.000
_cell.length_c   1.000
_cell.angle_alpha   90.00
_cell.angle_beta   90.00
_cell.angle_gamma   90.00
#
_symmetry.space_group_name_H-M   'P 1'
#
loop_
_entity.id
_entity.type
_entity.pdbx_description
1 polymer ?
#
loop_
_entity_poly.entity_id
_entity_poly.type
_entity_poly.pdbx_seq_one_letter_code
_entity_poly.pdbx_strand_id
1 'polypeptide(L)'
;KMNWILSNWSFFQSQGFIQYKAERKGIVVDRVKPNYTSQICHRCGQLGSRLSQGCFSCHCGLSSYSADLNAARNLAPSHVG
;
A
#
# COMPACT_ATOMS: atom_id res chain seq x y z
N LYS A 1 0.72 16.26 20.99
CA LYS A 1 1.87 16.72 20.15
C LYS A 1 2.57 15.48 19.60
N MET A 2 2.40 15.15 18.32
CA MET A 2 2.97 13.93 17.71
C MET A 2 4.48 14.08 17.53
N ASN A 3 5.26 13.11 18.00
CA ASN A 3 6.72 13.11 17.85
C ASN A 3 7.11 12.44 16.53
N TRP A 4 7.34 13.26 15.50
CA TRP A 4 7.58 12.83 14.12
C TRP A 4 8.82 11.93 13.95
N ILE A 5 9.85 12.12 14.80
CA ILE A 5 11.09 11.34 14.77
C ILE A 5 10.82 9.90 15.18
N LEU A 6 10.09 9.71 16.29
CA LEU A 6 9.74 8.39 16.81
C LEU A 6 8.82 7.63 15.84
N SER A 7 7.86 8.32 15.21
CA SER A 7 6.98 7.70 14.24
C SER A 7 7.69 7.28 12.96
N ASN A 8 8.73 8.00 12.52
CA ASN A 8 9.44 7.69 11.27
C ASN A 8 10.54 6.63 11.46
N TRP A 9 11.16 6.59 12.64
CA TRP A 9 12.21 5.64 12.97
C TRP A 9 11.72 4.18 12.95
N SER A 10 10.50 3.94 13.44
CA SER A 10 9.89 2.60 13.42
C SER A 10 9.63 2.06 12.00
N PHE A 11 9.25 2.93 11.06
CA PHE A 11 9.09 2.54 9.65
C PHE A 11 10.43 2.24 9.00
N PHE A 12 11.45 3.07 9.25
CA PHE A 12 12.79 2.83 8.72
C PHE A 12 13.37 1.50 9.21
N GLN A 13 13.23 1.21 10.51
CA GLN A 13 13.65 -0.06 11.08
C GLN A 13 12.90 -1.26 10.47
N SER A 14 11.59 -1.15 10.32
CA SER A 14 10.76 -2.21 9.73
C SER A 14 11.14 -2.49 8.28
N GLN A 15 11.40 -1.45 7.48
CA GLN A 15 11.89 -1.59 6.11
C GLN A 15 13.26 -2.29 6.06
N GLY A 16 14.19 -1.93 6.96
CA GLY A 16 15.47 -2.62 7.10
C GLY A 16 15.31 -4.11 7.44
N PHE A 17 14.36 -4.44 8.31
CA PHE A 17 14.06 -5.83 8.67
C PHE A 17 13.47 -6.64 7.52
N ILE A 18 12.59 -6.04 6.71
CA ILE A 18 12.07 -6.67 5.50
C ILE A 18 13.22 -6.94 4.54
N GLN A 19 14.07 -5.94 4.30
CA GLN A 19 15.18 -6.03 3.37
C GLN A 19 16.16 -7.16 3.71
N TYR A 20 16.74 -7.17 4.92
CA TYR A 20 17.75 -8.19 5.24
C TYR A 20 17.16 -9.61 5.25
N LYS A 21 15.89 -9.78 5.65
CA LYS A 21 15.23 -11.10 5.68
C LYS A 21 14.91 -11.60 4.28
N ALA A 22 14.53 -10.69 3.37
CA ALA A 22 14.29 -11.01 1.97
C ALA A 22 15.59 -11.39 1.26
N GLU A 23 16.66 -10.61 1.46
CA GLU A 23 18.00 -10.89 0.91
C GLU A 23 18.51 -12.27 1.34
N ARG A 24 18.34 -12.65 2.61
CA ARG A 24 18.69 -13.99 3.11
C ARG A 24 17.94 -15.14 2.44
N LYS A 25 16.80 -14.87 1.80
CA LYS A 25 15.98 -15.85 1.08
C LYS A 25 16.10 -15.70 -0.44
N GLY A 26 16.94 -14.79 -0.95
CA GLY A 26 17.04 -14.49 -2.37
C GLY A 26 15.81 -13.79 -2.95
N ILE A 27 15.01 -13.12 -2.10
CA ILE A 27 13.83 -12.37 -2.53
C ILE A 27 14.24 -10.91 -2.80
N VAL A 28 13.90 -10.40 -3.99
CA VAL A 28 14.14 -8.99 -4.36
C VAL A 28 13.11 -8.09 -3.67
N VAL A 29 13.56 -6.96 -3.14
CA VAL A 29 12.70 -5.94 -2.51
C VAL A 29 12.86 -4.61 -3.24
N ASP A 30 11.79 -4.20 -3.92
CA ASP A 30 11.75 -2.91 -4.62
C ASP A 30 10.97 -1.87 -3.82
N ARG A 31 11.46 -0.62 -3.86
CA ARG A 31 10.77 0.53 -3.27
C ARG A 31 10.05 1.30 -4.37
N VAL A 32 8.74 1.36 -4.28
CA VAL A 32 7.89 2.11 -5.21
C VAL A 32 7.39 3.41 -4.58
N LYS A 33 7.16 4.44 -5.41
CA LYS A 33 6.63 5.72 -4.93
C LYS A 33 5.18 5.51 -4.43
N PRO A 34 4.81 5.99 -3.24
CA PRO A 34 3.50 5.70 -2.62
C PRO A 34 2.32 6.48 -3.23
N ASN A 35 2.45 7.04 -4.43
CA ASN A 35 1.51 8.02 -4.94
C ASN A 35 0.18 7.36 -5.35
N TYR A 36 -0.93 7.88 -4.81
CA TYR A 36 -2.32 7.55 -5.18
C TYR A 36 -2.77 6.08 -5.06
N THR A 37 -1.96 5.21 -4.45
CA THR A 37 -2.25 3.77 -4.35
C THR A 37 -3.44 3.45 -3.43
N SER A 38 -3.79 4.34 -2.52
CA SER A 38 -4.96 4.17 -1.63
C SER A 38 -6.27 4.75 -2.20
N GLN A 39 -6.20 5.46 -3.31
CA GLN A 39 -7.35 6.17 -3.93
C GLN A 39 -7.73 5.58 -5.29
N ILE A 40 -6.80 4.91 -5.97
CA ILE A 40 -7.07 4.21 -7.23
C ILE A 40 -7.73 2.86 -6.93
N CYS A 41 -8.73 2.48 -7.71
CA CYS A 41 -9.37 1.18 -7.62
C CYS A 41 -8.52 0.12 -8.32
N HIS A 42 -8.12 -0.92 -7.59
CA HIS A 42 -7.35 -2.02 -8.20
C HIS A 42 -8.12 -2.81 -9.26
N ARG A 43 -9.44 -2.66 -9.35
CA ARG A 43 -10.25 -3.38 -10.33
C ARG A 43 -10.35 -2.65 -11.67
N CYS A 44 -10.48 -1.32 -11.65
CA CYS A 44 -10.78 -0.53 -12.86
C CYS A 44 -9.82 0.64 -13.13
N GLY A 45 -8.87 0.91 -12.24
CA GLY A 45 -7.91 2.02 -12.39
C GLY A 45 -8.48 3.42 -12.14
N GLN A 46 -9.79 3.56 -11.93
CA GLN A 46 -10.43 4.83 -11.62
C GLN A 46 -10.31 5.19 -10.14
N LEU A 47 -10.52 6.45 -9.82
CA LEU A 47 -10.63 6.90 -8.43
C LEU A 47 -11.82 6.21 -7.74
N GLY A 48 -11.59 5.77 -6.51
CA GLY A 48 -12.62 5.31 -5.59
C GLY A 48 -12.55 6.08 -4.28
N SER A 49 -13.42 5.70 -3.37
CA SER A 49 -13.64 6.38 -2.10
C SER A 49 -13.31 5.45 -0.94
N ARG A 50 -12.54 5.97 0.01
CA ARG A 50 -12.34 5.34 1.31
C ARG A 50 -13.49 5.76 2.22
N LEU A 51 -14.37 4.82 2.56
CA LEU A 51 -15.55 5.11 3.37
C LEU A 51 -15.24 5.16 4.87
N SER A 52 -14.24 4.39 5.30
CA SER A 52 -13.77 4.35 6.68
C SER A 52 -12.33 3.81 6.76
N GLN A 53 -11.75 3.78 7.96
CA GLN A 53 -10.52 3.03 8.18
C GLN A 53 -10.77 1.55 7.85
N GLY A 54 -10.19 1.08 6.74
CA GLY A 54 -10.27 -0.32 6.30
C GLY A 54 -11.27 -0.59 5.17
N CYS A 55 -12.12 0.37 4.79
CA CYS A 55 -13.13 0.17 3.76
C CYS A 55 -12.92 1.06 2.52
N PHE A 56 -12.91 0.45 1.34
CA PHE A 56 -12.80 1.07 0.02
C PHE A 56 -14.00 0.70 -0.85
N SER A 57 -14.50 1.66 -1.63
CA SER A 57 -15.56 1.44 -2.61
C SER A 57 -15.29 2.22 -3.90
N CYS A 58 -15.76 1.72 -5.03
CA CYS A 58 -15.61 2.32 -6.34
C CYS A 58 -16.88 2.11 -7.17
N HIS A 59 -17.15 3.06 -8.06
CA HIS A 59 -18.30 3.05 -8.98
C HIS A 59 -18.32 1.84 -9.93
N CYS A 60 -17.20 1.15 -10.13
CA CYS A 60 -17.14 -0.09 -10.91
C CYS A 60 -17.75 -1.32 -10.20
N GLY A 61 -18.47 -1.13 -9.09
CA GLY A 61 -19.09 -2.21 -8.31
C GLY A 61 -18.16 -2.91 -7.32
N LEU A 62 -16.97 -2.37 -7.07
CA LEU A 62 -16.15 -2.82 -5.93
C LEU A 62 -16.67 -2.10 -4.68
N SER A 63 -17.33 -2.79 -3.76
CA SER A 63 -17.90 -2.20 -2.55
C SER A 63 -17.43 -2.93 -1.30
N SER A 64 -17.40 -2.22 -0.17
CA SER A 64 -17.02 -2.77 1.15
C SER A 64 -15.69 -3.55 1.15
N TYR A 65 -14.75 -3.15 0.29
CA TYR A 65 -13.50 -3.87 0.09
C TYR A 65 -12.42 -3.39 1.05
N SER A 66 -11.44 -4.24 1.38
CA SER A 66 -10.33 -3.81 2.26
C SER A 66 -9.50 -2.72 1.58
N ALA A 67 -9.38 -1.57 2.24
CA ALA A 67 -8.55 -0.46 1.76
C ALA A 67 -7.07 -0.84 1.65
N ASP A 68 -6.55 -1.65 2.59
CA ASP A 68 -5.16 -2.10 2.59
C ASP A 68 -4.91 -3.11 1.47
N LEU A 69 -5.84 -4.04 1.23
CA LEU A 69 -5.72 -4.96 0.09
C LEU A 69 -5.82 -4.23 -1.25
N ASN A 70 -6.64 -3.18 -1.34
CA ASN A 70 -6.71 -2.35 -2.54
C ASN A 70 -5.36 -1.69 -2.82
N ALA A 71 -4.76 -1.06 -1.79
CA ALA A 71 -3.45 -0.44 -1.91
C ALA A 71 -2.35 -1.46 -2.23
N ALA A 72 -2.35 -2.63 -1.59
CA ALA A 72 -1.40 -3.70 -1.85
C ALA A 72 -1.47 -4.20 -3.30
N ARG A 73 -2.68 -4.33 -3.86
CA ARG A 73 -2.88 -4.72 -5.26
C ARG A 73 -2.40 -3.65 -6.22
N ASN A 74 -2.64 -2.37 -5.93
CA ASN A 74 -2.14 -1.26 -6.75
C ASN A 74 -0.61 -1.17 -6.78
N LEU A 75 0.07 -1.66 -5.73
CA LEU A 75 1.53 -1.72 -5.66
C LEU A 75 2.13 -2.93 -6.40
N ALA A 76 1.31 -3.92 -6.77
CA ALA A 76 1.81 -5.11 -7.45
C ALA A 76 2.31 -4.74 -8.86
N PRO A 77 3.41 -5.34 -9.34
CA PRO A 77 3.98 -5.00 -10.66
C PRO A 77 3.00 -5.16 -11.84
N SER A 78 2.04 -6.08 -11.73
CA SER A 78 0.99 -6.27 -12.75
C SER A 78 -0.09 -5.18 -12.77
N HIS A 79 -0.11 -4.32 -11.75
CA HIS A 79 -1.10 -3.26 -11.57
C HIS A 79 -0.55 -1.86 -11.84
N VAL A 80 0.78 -1.71 -11.84
CA VAL A 80 1.44 -0.49 -12.30
C VAL A 80 1.28 -0.40 -13.81
N GLY A 81 0.28 0.38 -14.25
CA GLY A 81 0.14 0.81 -15.63
C GLY A 81 1.24 1.79 -16.04
#